data_AF-A0A1S3T8V9-F1
#
_entry.id   AF-A0A1S3T8V9-F1
#
_cell.length_a   1.000
_cell.length_b   1.000
_cell.length_c   1.000
_cell.angle_alpha   90.00
_cell.angle_beta   90.00
_cell.angle_gamma   90.00
#
_symmetry.space_group_name_H-M   'P 1'
#
loop_
_entity.id
_entity.type
_entity.pdbx_description
1 polymer ?
#
loop_
_entity_poly.entity_id
_entity_poly.type
_entity_poly.pdbx_seq_one_letter_code
_entity_poly.pdbx_strand_id
1 'polypeptide(L)'
;MEITIPLTEALQQILVYARRIKQYLGGKIDFEEKATEEHEGCNDSLKKKYPPKVKDLGSFTIPCAIGSVKIGKALLDLRSSINLMLIFMLKKIGGLTLKPTKISLIMADRSSKKPYGMVEDVVIRIEGLNSWLTSW
;
A
#
# COMPACT_ATOMS: atom_id res chain seq x y z
N MET A 1 -25.64 -6.82 -7.09
CA MET A 1 -25.64 -5.39 -6.75
C MET A 1 -24.47 -4.78 -7.49
N GLU A 2 -24.75 -3.99 -8.52
CA GLU A 2 -23.73 -3.32 -9.31
C GLU A 2 -23.65 -1.88 -8.80
N ILE A 3 -22.50 -1.49 -8.26
CA ILE A 3 -22.30 -0.16 -7.69
C ILE A 3 -21.69 0.71 -8.79
N THR A 4 -22.54 1.45 -9.49
CA THR A 4 -22.13 2.39 -10.54
C THR A 4 -21.90 3.76 -9.90
N ILE A 5 -20.67 4.02 -9.47
CA ILE A 5 -20.26 5.36 -9.02
C ILE A 5 -19.79 6.11 -10.28
N PRO A 6 -20.30 7.33 -10.56
CA PRO A 6 -19.82 8.08 -11.71
C PRO A 6 -18.34 8.43 -11.54
N LEU A 7 -17.63 8.51 -12.67
CA LEU A 7 -16.17 8.68 -12.71
C LEU A 7 -15.71 9.92 -11.92
N THR A 8 -16.51 10.96 -11.91
CA THR A 8 -16.27 12.23 -11.20
C THR A 8 -16.17 12.06 -9.69
N GLU A 9 -17.09 11.30 -9.08
CA GLU A 9 -17.09 11.01 -7.65
C GLU A 9 -15.90 10.12 -7.28
N ALA A 10 -15.55 9.15 -8.13
CA ALA A 10 -14.36 8.32 -7.93
C ALA A 10 -13.07 9.16 -7.96
N LEU A 11 -12.95 10.10 -8.91
CA LEU A 11 -11.81 11.01 -9.01
C LEU A 11 -11.71 11.95 -7.80
N GLN A 12 -12.85 12.47 -7.32
CA GLN A 12 -12.87 13.29 -6.10
C GLN A 12 -12.39 12.50 -4.87
N GLN A 13 -12.81 11.25 -4.72
CA GLN A 13 -12.35 10.39 -3.63
C GLN A 13 -10.84 10.12 -3.70
N ILE A 14 -10.32 9.86 -4.90
CA ILE A 14 -8.88 9.67 -5.13
C ILE A 14 -8.10 10.93 -4.74
N LEU A 15 -8.57 12.11 -5.13
CA LEU A 15 -7.93 13.39 -4.81
C LEU A 15 -7.97 13.71 -3.30
N VAL A 16 -9.08 13.40 -2.62
CA VAL A 16 -9.20 13.53 -1.16
C VAL A 16 -8.25 12.57 -0.45
N TYR A 17 -8.16 11.33 -0.91
CA TYR A 17 -7.26 10.33 -0.38
C TYR A 17 -5.79 10.73 -0.58
N ALA A 18 -5.43 11.20 -1.78
CA ALA A 18 -4.10 11.71 -2.10
C ALA A 18 -3.72 12.91 -1.23
N ARG A 19 -4.65 13.84 -0.98
CA ARG A 19 -4.43 14.99 -0.09
C ARG A 19 -4.18 14.54 1.35
N ARG A 20 -4.90 13.52 1.82
CA ARG A 20 -4.75 12.99 3.18
C ARG A 20 -3.41 12.26 3.35
N ILE A 21 -3.01 11.46 2.36
CA ILE A 21 -1.66 10.87 2.32
C ILE A 21 -0.58 11.96 2.34
N LYS A 22 -0.75 13.03 1.55
CA LYS A 22 0.19 14.15 1.49
C LYS A 22 0.35 14.86 2.84
N GLN A 23 -0.73 14.96 3.63
CA GLN A 23 -0.69 15.51 4.99
C GLN A 23 0.06 14.59 5.96
N TYR A 24 -0.18 13.27 5.90
CA TYR A 24 0.56 12.30 6.72
C TYR A 24 2.04 12.22 6.38
N LEU A 25 2.40 12.39 5.10
CA LEU A 25 3.78 12.29 4.62
C LEU A 25 4.57 13.61 4.74
N GLY A 26 4.03 14.64 5.38
CA GLY A 26 4.77 15.89 5.61
C GLY A 26 5.13 16.65 4.33
N GLY A 27 4.25 16.60 3.32
CA GLY A 27 4.23 17.55 2.21
C GLY A 27 5.42 17.49 1.24
N LYS A 28 5.47 16.47 0.37
CA LYS A 28 5.81 16.60 -1.06
C LYS A 28 5.64 15.26 -1.79
N ILE A 29 4.48 15.09 -2.42
CA ILE A 29 4.35 14.22 -3.59
C ILE A 29 3.89 15.16 -4.69
N ASP A 30 4.81 15.51 -5.57
CA ASP A 30 4.53 16.26 -6.78
C ASP A 30 4.20 15.21 -7.86
N PHE A 31 2.91 15.05 -8.16
CA PHE A 31 2.47 14.31 -9.35
C PHE A 31 2.70 15.24 -10.54
N GLU A 32 3.90 15.21 -11.09
CA GLU A 32 4.19 15.86 -12.37
C GLU A 32 3.71 14.93 -13.48
N GLU A 33 2.42 15.01 -13.80
CA GLU A 33 1.88 14.53 -15.06
C GLU A 33 2.35 15.50 -16.16
N LYS A 34 3.42 15.13 -16.87
CA LYS A 34 3.81 15.80 -18.10
C LYS A 34 3.59 14.85 -19.26
N ALA A 35 2.48 15.10 -19.95
CA ALA A 35 2.24 14.67 -21.31
C ALA A 35 3.42 15.09 -22.20
N THR A 36 3.77 14.16 -23.07
CA THR A 36 4.71 14.28 -24.20
C THR A 36 4.50 15.55 -25.01
N GLU A 37 5.56 16.32 -25.20
CA GLU A 37 5.81 17.12 -26.40
C GLU A 37 7.31 17.23 -26.63
N GLU A 38 7.71 16.94 -27.85
CA GLU A 38 9.06 16.79 -28.35
C GLU A 38 9.78 18.16 -28.41
N HIS A 39 11.00 18.24 -27.89
CA HIS A 39 11.94 19.25 -28.37
C HIS A 39 13.37 18.71 -28.37
N GLU A 40 13.89 18.63 -29.59
CA GLU A 40 15.26 18.37 -29.97
C GLU A 40 16.19 19.47 -29.43
N GLY A 41 17.37 19.06 -28.98
CA GLY A 41 18.54 19.94 -28.83
C GLY A 41 18.78 20.50 -27.43
N CYS A 42 19.67 19.85 -26.68
CA CYS A 42 20.99 20.41 -26.32
C CYS A 42 21.51 19.68 -25.07
N ASN A 43 22.65 19.01 -25.24
CA ASN A 43 23.46 18.51 -24.14
C ASN A 43 23.93 19.70 -23.29
N ASP A 44 23.16 20.04 -22.26
CA ASP A 44 23.72 20.72 -21.11
C ASP A 44 23.23 20.06 -19.83
N SER A 45 24.18 19.88 -18.93
CA SER A 45 24.10 18.99 -17.79
C SER A 45 23.13 19.56 -16.77
N LEU A 46 21.83 19.29 -16.92
CA LEU A 46 20.84 19.45 -15.86
C LEU A 46 21.18 18.48 -14.72
N LYS A 47 22.20 18.82 -13.94
CA LYS A 47 22.34 18.39 -12.55
C LYS A 47 21.20 19.05 -11.77
N LYS A 48 19.95 18.67 -12.06
CA LYS A 48 18.83 18.83 -11.12
C LYS A 48 19.34 18.18 -9.84
N LYS A 49 19.77 19.00 -8.88
CA LYS A 49 20.19 18.52 -7.56
C LYS A 49 18.96 17.80 -7.01
N TYR A 50 19.00 16.47 -7.01
CA TYR A 50 17.96 15.67 -6.40
C TYR A 50 17.76 16.22 -4.98
N PRO A 51 16.51 16.47 -4.55
CA PRO A 51 16.26 16.88 -3.17
C PRO A 51 16.98 15.87 -2.27
N PRO A 52 17.68 16.35 -1.22
CA PRO A 52 18.45 15.47 -0.35
C PRO A 52 17.57 14.31 0.09
N LYS A 53 18.07 13.08 -0.08
CA LYS A 53 17.35 11.86 0.34
C LYS A 53 16.96 12.05 1.80
N VAL A 54 15.65 12.12 2.06
CA VAL A 54 15.10 12.08 3.41
C VAL A 54 15.61 10.80 4.04
N LYS A 55 16.07 10.85 5.30
CA LYS A 55 16.46 9.66 6.05
C LYS A 55 15.32 8.64 5.92
N ASP A 56 15.69 7.41 5.56
CA ASP A 56 14.73 6.33 5.50
C ASP A 56 14.02 6.25 6.86
N LEU A 57 12.70 6.40 6.88
CA LEU A 57 11.94 6.39 8.13
C LEU A 57 11.94 5.00 8.80
N GLY A 58 12.54 4.00 8.15
CA GLY A 58 12.55 2.61 8.59
C GLY A 58 11.27 1.88 8.21
N SER A 59 11.09 0.70 8.78
CA SER A 59 9.87 -0.08 8.62
C SER A 59 8.71 0.57 9.38
N PHE A 60 7.64 0.92 8.68
CA PHE A 60 6.41 1.37 9.32
C PHE A 60 5.58 0.16 9.73
N THR A 61 5.00 0.20 10.93
CA THR A 61 4.07 -0.83 11.37
C THR A 61 2.74 -0.22 11.77
N ILE A 62 1.64 -0.85 11.37
CA ILE A 62 0.28 -0.41 11.68
C ILE A 62 -0.37 -1.44 12.60
N PRO A 63 -0.96 -1.04 13.74
CA PRO A 63 -1.68 -1.96 14.58
C PRO A 63 -2.97 -2.42 13.87
N CYS A 64 -3.22 -3.73 13.85
CA CYS A 64 -4.37 -4.27 13.12
C CYS A 64 -4.96 -5.56 13.74
N ALA A 65 -6.18 -5.86 13.31
CA ALA A 65 -6.93 -7.06 13.66
C ALA A 65 -7.57 -7.67 12.39
N ILE A 66 -7.81 -8.98 12.40
CA ILE A 66 -8.58 -9.68 11.37
C ILE A 66 -9.80 -10.28 12.07
N GLY A 67 -11.00 -9.84 11.68
CA GLY A 67 -12.23 -10.13 12.43
C GLY A 67 -12.12 -9.67 13.90
N SER A 68 -12.28 -10.60 14.84
CA SER A 68 -12.10 -10.38 16.28
C SER A 68 -10.67 -10.62 16.78
N VAL A 69 -9.78 -11.17 15.94
CA VAL A 69 -8.44 -11.59 16.35
C VAL A 69 -7.44 -10.47 16.18
N LYS A 70 -6.85 -10.02 17.30
CA LYS A 70 -5.77 -9.03 17.30
C LYS A 70 -4.49 -9.62 16.72
N ILE A 71 -3.99 -8.98 15.66
CA ILE A 71 -2.74 -9.35 14.99
C ILE A 71 -1.54 -8.64 15.63
N GLY A 72 -1.80 -7.56 16.38
CA GLY A 72 -0.74 -6.74 16.96
C GLY A 72 -0.37 -5.66 15.97
N LYS A 73 0.86 -5.70 15.42
CA LYS A 73 1.37 -4.74 14.44
C LYS A 73 1.74 -5.45 13.14
N ALA A 74 1.21 -4.98 12.02
CA ALA A 74 1.58 -5.43 10.68
C ALA A 74 2.60 -4.48 10.04
N LEU A 75 3.58 -5.04 9.34
CA LEU A 75 4.56 -4.28 8.56
C LEU A 75 3.89 -3.70 7.31
N LEU A 76 4.04 -2.40 7.11
CA LEU A 76 3.65 -1.71 5.89
C LEU A 76 4.87 -1.59 4.97
N ASP A 77 4.96 -2.48 3.99
CA ASP A 77 5.97 -2.38 2.93
C ASP A 77 5.34 -1.75 1.68
N LEU A 78 5.56 -0.45 1.51
CA LEU A 78 5.04 0.31 0.36
C LEU A 78 5.69 -0.09 -0.98
N ARG A 79 6.81 -0.84 -0.95
CA ARG A 79 7.49 -1.31 -2.16
C ARG A 79 7.09 -2.73 -2.53
N SER A 80 6.34 -3.42 -1.67
CA SER A 80 5.78 -4.74 -1.98
C SER A 80 4.41 -4.61 -2.62
N SER A 81 4.17 -5.38 -3.68
CA SER A 81 2.84 -5.57 -4.27
C SER A 81 2.04 -6.69 -3.61
N ILE A 82 2.62 -7.41 -2.63
CA ILE A 82 2.00 -8.56 -1.97
C ILE A 82 2.04 -8.42 -0.45
N ASN A 83 0.94 -8.83 0.19
CA ASN A 83 0.83 -8.97 1.65
C ASN A 83 1.18 -10.39 2.06
N LEU A 84 2.05 -10.54 3.07
CA LEU A 84 2.44 -11.84 3.62
C LEU A 84 1.89 -12.01 5.04
N MET A 85 1.41 -13.22 5.33
CA MET A 85 0.96 -13.62 6.66
C MET A 85 1.71 -14.87 7.08
N LEU A 86 2.23 -14.88 8.31
CA LEU A 86 2.89 -16.04 8.87
C LEU A 86 1.89 -17.19 9.10
N ILE A 87 2.33 -18.43 8.90
CA ILE A 87 1.48 -19.62 9.06
C ILE A 87 0.92 -19.76 10.49
N PHE A 88 1.66 -19.31 11.51
CA PHE A 88 1.15 -19.28 12.88
C PHE A 88 -0.05 -18.33 13.03
N MET A 89 -0.04 -17.20 12.31
CA MET A 89 -1.16 -16.26 12.34
C MET A 89 -2.40 -16.82 11.66
N LEU A 90 -2.23 -17.60 10.59
CA LEU A 90 -3.34 -18.34 9.98
C LEU A 90 -4.03 -19.26 11.01
N LYS A 91 -3.25 -20.02 11.78
CA LYS A 91 -3.78 -20.88 12.86
C LYS A 91 -4.47 -20.07 13.96
N LYS A 92 -3.89 -18.93 14.33
CA LYS A 92 -4.44 -18.04 15.36
C LYS A 92 -5.78 -17.42 14.96
N ILE A 93 -5.92 -16.99 13.70
CA ILE A 93 -7.15 -16.37 13.20
C ILE A 93 -8.27 -17.42 13.12
N GLY A 94 -7.95 -18.61 12.60
CA GLY A 94 -8.93 -19.67 12.39
C GLY A 94 -9.93 -19.34 11.28
N GLY A 95 -10.55 -20.36 10.70
CA GLY A 95 -11.62 -20.18 9.70
C GLY A 95 -11.20 -19.58 8.35
N LEU A 96 -9.91 -19.27 8.14
CA LEU A 96 -9.39 -18.85 6.85
C LEU A 96 -9.07 -20.07 5.97
N THR A 97 -9.67 -20.11 4.78
CA THR A 97 -9.42 -21.17 3.79
C THR A 97 -8.24 -20.79 2.92
N LEU A 98 -7.19 -21.62 2.92
CA LEU A 98 -6.09 -21.49 1.97
C LEU A 98 -6.48 -22.08 0.63
N LYS A 99 -6.40 -21.28 -0.42
CA LYS A 99 -6.44 -21.75 -1.80
C LYS A 99 -5.03 -22.16 -2.25
N PRO A 100 -4.89 -23.29 -2.96
CA PRO A 100 -3.64 -23.64 -3.60
C PRO A 100 -3.22 -22.51 -4.55
N THR A 101 -1.93 -22.18 -4.56
CA THR A 101 -1.38 -21.16 -5.46
C THR A 101 -0.14 -21.67 -6.16
N LYS A 102 0.04 -21.26 -7.41
CA LYS A 102 1.25 -21.55 -8.22
C LYS A 102 2.29 -20.42 -8.12
N ILE A 103 2.01 -19.38 -7.34
CA ILE A 103 2.90 -18.23 -7.16
C ILE A 103 4.21 -18.68 -6.49
N SER A 104 5.32 -18.10 -6.94
CA SER A 104 6.62 -18.17 -6.28
C SER A 104 7.11 -16.75 -6.04
N LEU A 105 7.67 -16.50 -4.86
CA LEU A 105 8.14 -15.20 -4.43
C LEU A 105 9.66 -15.14 -4.56
N ILE A 106 10.18 -14.06 -5.15
CA ILE A 106 11.60 -13.76 -5.15
C ILE A 106 11.86 -12.74 -4.05
N MET A 107 12.69 -13.12 -3.10
CA MET A 107 13.05 -12.29 -1.96
C MET A 107 14.21 -11.34 -2.33
N ALA A 108 14.50 -10.35 -1.48
CA ALA A 108 15.59 -9.41 -1.70
C ALA A 108 16.98 -10.07 -1.76
N ASP A 109 17.15 -11.22 -1.09
CA ASP A 109 18.34 -12.08 -1.15
C ASP A 109 18.38 -12.98 -2.40
N ARG A 110 17.46 -12.76 -3.35
CA ARG A 110 17.24 -13.55 -4.57
C ARG A 110 16.81 -15.00 -4.32
N SER A 111 16.52 -15.38 -3.07
CA SER A 111 15.95 -16.69 -2.78
C SER A 111 14.52 -16.80 -3.31
N SER A 112 14.17 -17.96 -3.86
CA SER A 112 12.79 -18.26 -4.25
C SER A 112 12.06 -18.94 -3.11
N LYS A 113 10.88 -18.45 -2.72
CA LYS A 113 10.04 -19.06 -1.69
C LYS A 113 8.64 -19.33 -2.23
N LYS A 114 8.08 -20.48 -1.89
CA LYS A 114 6.69 -20.82 -2.21
C LYS A 114 5.81 -20.58 -0.98
N PRO A 115 4.75 -19.76 -1.09
CA PRO A 115 3.78 -19.64 -0.01
C PRO A 115 3.01 -20.96 0.14
N TYR A 116 2.53 -21.23 1.36
CA TYR A 116 1.70 -22.41 1.64
C TYR A 116 0.36 -22.41 0.91
N GLY A 117 -0.15 -21.22 0.59
CA GLY A 117 -1.41 -20.99 -0.07
C GLY A 117 -1.71 -19.50 -0.11
N MET A 118 -2.84 -19.15 -0.69
CA MET A 118 -3.35 -17.79 -0.73
C MET A 118 -4.69 -17.72 0.00
N VAL A 119 -4.91 -16.66 0.76
CA VAL A 119 -6.23 -16.32 1.30
C VAL A 119 -6.73 -15.13 0.51
N GLU A 120 -7.95 -15.22 0.00
CA GLU A 120 -8.61 -14.15 -0.74
C GLU A 120 -9.57 -13.39 0.19
N ASP A 121 -9.80 -12.11 -0.11
CA ASP A 121 -10.84 -11.28 0.50
C ASP A 121 -10.83 -11.22 2.04
N VAL A 122 -9.63 -11.04 2.63
CA VAL A 122 -9.48 -10.88 4.08
C VAL A 122 -9.76 -9.44 4.50
N VAL A 123 -10.77 -9.25 5.34
CA VAL A 123 -11.06 -7.95 5.96
C VAL A 123 -10.10 -7.69 7.12
N ILE A 124 -9.31 -6.61 6.99
CA ILE A 124 -8.37 -6.15 8.01
C ILE A 124 -8.91 -4.86 8.63
N ARG A 125 -8.96 -4.82 9.97
CA ARG A 125 -9.28 -3.61 10.73
C ARG A 125 -7.99 -2.98 11.25
N ILE A 126 -7.80 -1.69 10.95
CA ILE A 126 -6.71 -0.89 11.54
C ILE A 126 -7.15 -0.44 12.93
N GLU A 127 -6.40 -0.79 13.96
CA GLU A 127 -6.69 -0.38 15.34
C GLU A 127 -6.19 1.05 15.57
N GLY A 128 -6.93 1.86 16.32
CA GLY A 128 -6.54 3.25 16.63
C GLY A 128 -6.78 4.27 15.52
N LEU A 129 -7.31 3.87 14.36
CA LEU A 129 -7.86 4.81 13.38
C LEU A 129 -9.25 5.28 13.85
N ASN A 130 -9.27 6.09 14.90
CA ASN A 130 -10.49 6.63 15.49
C ASN A 130 -10.94 7.85 14.67
N SER A 131 -11.46 7.64 13.47
CA SER A 131 -12.29 8.67 12.84
C SER A 131 -13.51 8.02 12.22
N TRP A 132 -14.56 7.94 13.05
CA TRP A 132 -15.93 7.96 12.58
C TRP A 132 -16.12 9.26 11.80
N LEU A 133 -16.05 9.22 10.47
CA LEU A 133 -16.61 10.28 9.65
C LEU A 133 -18.07 9.92 9.39
N THR A 134 -18.89 10.14 10.42
CA THR A 134 -20.32 10.38 10.30
C THR A 134 -20.59 11.78 10.83
N SER A 135 -20.53 12.78 9.94
CA SER A 135 -21.51 13.87 9.83
C SER A 135 -21.08 14.75 8.64
N TRP A 136 -21.95 14.74 7.62
CA TRP A 136 -22.06 15.55 6.40
C TRP A 136 -20.84 16.33 5.88
#